data_AF-A0A7D7Q9D5-F1
#
_entry.id   AF-A0A7D7Q9D5-F1
#
_cell.length_a   1.000
_cell.length_b   1.000
_cell.length_c   1.000
_cell.angle_alpha   90.00
_cell.angle_beta   90.00
_cell.angle_gamma   90.00
#
_symmetry.space_group_name_H-M   'P 1'
#
loop_
_entity.id
_entity.type
_entity.pdbx_description
1 polymer ?
#
loop_
_entity_poly.entity_id
_entity_poly.type
_entity_poly.pdbx_seq_one_letter_code
_entity_poly.pdbx_strand_id
1 'polypeptide(L)'
;MRIPNIYRPPMGLPLNWKDETSGKLRSAIFRFFSSHKLSPEEISLIAEYCQHYINAPCWDAAGGFPDELAALRQSANSLSSVSDISQWINGCLEIAIDPF
;
A
#
# COMPACT_ATOMS: atom_id res chain seq x y z
N MET A 1 6.97 18.44 3.56
CA MET A 1 6.04 18.68 2.42
C MET A 1 5.21 17.42 2.28
N ARG A 2 3.91 17.50 2.63
CA ARG A 2 2.91 16.41 2.61
C ARG A 2 2.50 16.10 1.16
N ILE A 3 2.17 14.84 0.90
CA ILE A 3 1.70 14.28 -0.38
C ILE A 3 0.67 15.23 -1.07
N PRO A 4 0.79 15.51 -2.38
CA PRO A 4 -0.10 16.43 -3.10
C PRO A 4 -1.56 15.96 -3.12
N ASN A 5 -2.47 16.91 -2.99
CA ASN A 5 -3.92 16.74 -2.92
C ASN A 5 -4.55 16.46 -4.30
N ILE A 6 -4.35 15.26 -4.85
CA ILE A 6 -4.91 14.82 -6.15
C ILE A 6 -6.14 13.92 -5.98
N TYR A 7 -6.53 13.56 -4.76
CA TYR A 7 -7.72 12.74 -4.51
C TYR A 7 -9.00 13.60 -4.58
N ARG A 8 -9.59 13.75 -5.77
CA ARG A 8 -10.98 14.22 -5.92
C ARG A 8 -11.91 13.08 -6.37
N PRO A 9 -13.10 12.94 -5.76
CA PRO A 9 -14.13 11.96 -6.14
C PRO A 9 -14.62 12.06 -7.61
N PRO A 10 -15.32 11.04 -8.15
CA PRO A 10 -15.93 9.93 -7.43
C PRO A 10 -14.84 9.00 -6.90
N MET A 11 -14.95 8.74 -5.58
CA MET A 11 -13.93 8.27 -4.63
C MET A 11 -12.70 7.63 -5.27
N GLY A 12 -11.57 8.34 -5.17
CA GLY A 12 -10.34 8.05 -5.88
C GLY A 12 -9.91 6.59 -5.80
N LEU A 13 -9.37 6.09 -6.92
CA LEU A 13 -8.64 4.84 -6.98
C LEU A 13 -7.49 4.87 -5.95
N PRO A 14 -7.06 3.72 -5.41
CA PRO A 14 -5.81 3.69 -4.67
C PRO A 14 -4.73 4.28 -5.58
N LEU A 15 -3.91 5.20 -5.05
CA LEU A 15 -2.82 5.78 -5.80
C LEU A 15 -2.02 4.65 -6.43
N ASN A 16 -1.88 4.62 -7.75
CA ASN A 16 -0.91 3.71 -8.34
C ASN A 16 0.46 4.23 -7.92
N TRP A 17 1.29 3.40 -7.29
CA TRP A 17 2.62 3.83 -6.83
C TRP A 17 3.49 4.43 -7.95
N LYS A 18 3.18 4.11 -9.22
CA LYS A 18 3.84 4.69 -10.40
C LYS A 18 3.50 6.16 -10.61
N ASP A 19 2.39 6.65 -10.08
CA ASP A 19 1.92 8.03 -10.21
C ASP A 19 2.52 8.96 -9.15
N GLU A 20 3.28 8.42 -8.19
CA GLU A 20 4.05 9.19 -7.21
C GLU A 20 5.17 10.00 -7.91
N THR A 21 5.25 11.30 -7.63
CA THR A 21 6.05 12.25 -8.44
C THR A 21 7.45 12.56 -7.88
N SER A 22 7.73 12.27 -6.61
CA SER A 22 9.07 12.44 -6.04
C SER A 22 10.06 11.36 -6.50
N GLY A 23 9.55 10.22 -6.98
CA GLY A 23 10.34 9.07 -7.41
C GLY A 23 10.89 8.23 -6.26
N LYS A 24 10.67 8.64 -5.01
CA LYS A 24 11.16 7.94 -3.82
C LYS A 24 10.42 6.63 -3.61
N LEU A 25 9.10 6.63 -3.75
CA LEU A 25 8.29 5.43 -3.56
C LEU A 25 8.62 4.41 -4.64
N ARG A 26 8.71 4.88 -5.89
CA ARG A 26 9.17 4.06 -7.02
C ARG A 26 10.53 3.41 -6.77
N SER A 27 11.51 4.16 -6.28
CA SER A 27 12.84 3.62 -5.94
C SER A 27 12.76 2.56 -4.84
N ALA A 28 12.00 2.82 -3.77
CA ALA A 28 11.83 1.89 -2.66
C ALA A 28 11.16 0.58 -3.11
N ILE A 29 10.10 0.66 -3.93
CA ILE A 29 9.41 -0.51 -4.49
C ILE A 29 10.34 -1.34 -5.38
N PHE A 30 11.10 -0.69 -6.28
CA PHE A 30 12.08 -1.42 -7.09
C PHE A 30 13.14 -2.12 -6.23
N ARG A 31 13.62 -1.49 -5.15
CA ARG A 31 14.58 -2.10 -4.22
C ARG A 31 13.98 -3.27 -3.44
N PHE A 32 12.72 -3.14 -3.04
CA PHE A 32 11.97 -4.20 -2.38
C PHE A 32 11.95 -5.46 -3.25
N PHE A 33 11.49 -5.37 -4.50
CA PHE A 33 11.42 -6.53 -5.41
C PHE A 33 12.77 -7.06 -5.89
N SER A 34 13.81 -6.21 -5.99
CA SER A 34 15.12 -6.63 -6.53
C SER A 34 16.05 -7.22 -5.48
N SER A 35 16.09 -6.67 -4.27
CA SER A 35 17.15 -6.95 -3.30
C SER A 35 16.66 -7.27 -1.89
N HIS A 36 15.41 -6.91 -1.57
CA HIS A 36 14.84 -7.00 -0.22
C HIS A 36 15.69 -6.31 0.88
N LYS A 37 16.66 -5.46 0.50
CA LYS A 37 17.47 -4.65 1.41
C LYS A 37 16.98 -3.21 1.36
N LEU A 38 16.09 -2.88 2.29
CA LEU A 38 15.50 -1.54 2.43
C LEU A 38 16.10 -0.80 3.63
N SER A 39 16.23 0.51 3.53
CA SER A 39 16.46 1.36 4.70
C SER A 39 15.17 1.51 5.53
N PRO A 40 15.25 1.92 6.81
CA PRO A 40 14.08 2.22 7.62
C PRO A 40 13.14 3.24 6.97
N GLU A 41 13.68 4.25 6.28
CA GLU A 41 12.90 5.26 5.56
C GLU A 41 12.15 4.66 4.35
N GLU A 42 12.79 3.75 3.61
CA GLU A 42 12.17 3.05 2.48
C GLU A 42 11.06 2.10 2.96
N ILE A 43 11.26 1.41 4.09
CA ILE A 43 10.22 0.61 4.74
C ILE A 43 9.05 1.48 5.15
N SER A 44 9.31 2.61 5.83
CA SER A 44 8.26 3.57 6.22
C SER A 44 7.47 4.07 5.02
N LEU A 45 8.15 4.36 3.91
CA LEU A 45 7.51 4.88 2.70
C LEU A 45 6.60 3.84 2.04
N ILE A 46 7.02 2.57 1.99
CA ILE A 46 6.18 1.48 1.47
C ILE A 46 5.03 1.19 2.43
N ALA A 47 5.25 1.22 3.75
CA ALA A 47 4.19 1.04 4.75
C ALA A 47 3.10 2.13 4.63
N GLU A 48 3.50 3.40 4.48
CA GLU A 48 2.58 4.52 4.24
C GLU A 48 1.77 4.32 2.94
N TYR A 49 2.43 3.83 1.88
CA TYR A 49 1.74 3.47 0.64
C TYR A 49 0.71 2.34 0.85
N CYS A 50 1.08 1.25 1.50
CA CYS A 50 0.17 0.13 1.77
C CYS A 50 -1.05 0.57 2.60
N GLN A 51 -0.82 1.39 3.63
CA GLN A 51 -1.89 1.99 4.43
C GLN A 51 -2.81 2.86 3.57
N HIS A 52 -2.24 3.71 2.70
CA HIS A 52 -3.03 4.53 1.80
C HIS A 52 -3.87 3.68 0.83
N TYR A 53 -3.25 2.65 0.24
CA TYR A 53 -3.85 1.76 -0.74
C TYR A 53 -5.10 1.04 -0.20
N ILE A 54 -5.00 0.41 0.97
CA ILE A 54 -6.07 -0.45 1.52
C ILE A 54 -7.19 0.34 2.20
N ASN A 55 -6.94 1.61 2.53
CA ASN A 55 -7.96 2.54 3.03
C ASN A 55 -8.65 3.32 1.90
N ALA A 56 -8.36 3.03 0.63
CA ALA A 56 -9.07 3.64 -0.48
C ALA A 56 -10.58 3.29 -0.44
N PRO A 57 -11.50 4.26 -0.58
CA PRO A 57 -12.93 3.98 -0.42
C PRO A 57 -13.54 3.09 -1.51
N CYS A 58 -12.84 2.88 -2.63
CA CYS A 58 -13.30 1.98 -3.69
C CYS A 58 -13.46 0.53 -3.21
N TRP A 59 -12.72 0.13 -2.17
CA TRP A 59 -12.83 -1.21 -1.58
C TRP A 59 -14.18 -1.44 -0.89
N ASP A 60 -14.74 -0.39 -0.26
CA ASP A 60 -16.02 -0.49 0.44
C ASP A 60 -17.21 -0.55 -0.54
N ALA A 61 -17.06 -0.02 -1.75
CA ALA A 61 -18.09 -0.02 -2.78
C ALA A 61 -18.22 -1.38 -3.51
N ALA A 62 -17.21 -2.24 -3.43
CA ALA A 62 -17.14 -3.49 -4.20
C ALA A 62 -17.97 -4.65 -3.60
N GLY A 63 -18.49 -4.50 -2.38
CA GLY A 63 -19.38 -5.49 -1.74
C GLY A 63 -18.72 -6.83 -1.37
N GLY A 64 -17.39 -6.92 -1.39
CA GLY A 64 -16.64 -8.15 -1.10
C GLY A 64 -15.79 -8.08 0.17
N PHE A 65 -15.70 -9.22 0.88
CA PHE A 65 -14.75 -9.55 1.96
C PHE A 65 -14.50 -8.47 3.03
N PRO A 66 -15.54 -8.01 3.75
CA PRO A 66 -15.41 -6.94 4.74
C PRO A 66 -14.48 -7.31 5.91
N ASP A 67 -14.46 -8.57 6.33
CA ASP A 67 -13.67 -9.03 7.48
C ASP A 67 -12.19 -9.17 7.11
N GLU A 68 -11.90 -9.74 5.94
CA GLU A 68 -10.54 -9.87 5.42
C GLU A 68 -9.93 -8.49 5.10
N LEU A 69 -10.74 -7.60 4.52
CA LEU A 69 -10.33 -6.21 4.27
C LEU A 69 -10.06 -5.46 5.59
N ALA A 70 -10.89 -5.66 6.62
CA ALA A 70 -10.64 -5.09 7.95
C ALA A 70 -9.33 -5.61 8.58
N ALA A 71 -9.03 -6.91 8.43
CA ALA A 71 -7.78 -7.50 8.89
C ALA A 71 -6.55 -6.91 8.16
N LEU A 72 -6.64 -6.72 6.85
CA LEU A 72 -5.58 -6.08 6.05
C LEU A 72 -5.37 -4.60 6.43
N ARG A 73 -6.46 -3.87 6.69
CA ARG A 73 -6.41 -2.48 7.19
C ARG A 73 -5.74 -2.41 8.56
N GLN A 74 -6.06 -3.35 9.46
CA GLN A 74 -5.45 -3.40 10.79
C GLN A 74 -3.95 -3.70 10.71
N SER A 75 -3.54 -4.71 9.93
CA SER A 75 -2.13 -5.10 9.79
C SER A 75 -1.29 -4.05 9.09
N ALA A 76 -1.85 -3.29 8.14
CA ALA A 76 -1.15 -2.17 7.50
C ALA A 76 -0.64 -1.11 8.50
N ASN A 77 -1.30 -0.94 9.65
CA ASN A 77 -0.90 0.04 10.68
C ASN A 77 0.39 -0.33 11.42
N SER A 78 0.85 -1.58 11.32
CA SER A 78 2.00 -2.09 12.06
C SER A 78 3.15 -2.57 11.17
N LEU A 79 3.13 -2.26 9.87
CA LEU A 79 4.21 -2.64 8.96
C LEU A 79 5.51 -1.92 9.33
N SER A 80 6.53 -2.68 9.69
CA SER A 80 7.80 -2.14 10.21
C SER A 80 9.03 -2.84 9.65
N SER A 81 8.83 -3.90 8.86
CA SER A 81 9.90 -4.69 8.25
C SER A 81 9.54 -5.15 6.85
N VAL A 82 10.57 -5.58 6.10
CA VAL A 82 10.39 -6.25 4.79
C VAL A 82 9.49 -7.48 4.92
N SER A 83 9.64 -8.24 6.01
CA SER A 83 8.81 -9.43 6.26
C SER A 83 7.35 -9.07 6.47
N ASP A 84 7.07 -8.01 7.22
CA ASP A 84 5.70 -7.55 7.46
C ASP A 84 5.05 -7.13 6.14
N ILE A 85 5.78 -6.37 5.31
CA ILE A 85 5.30 -5.93 3.99
C ILE A 85 5.01 -7.13 3.09
N SER A 86 5.92 -8.10 3.01
CA SER A 86 5.71 -9.32 2.21
C SER A 86 4.53 -10.15 2.69
N GLN A 87 4.36 -10.31 4.00
CA GLN A 87 3.22 -11.04 4.57
C GLN A 87 1.90 -10.32 4.27
N TRP A 88 1.90 -8.99 4.36
CA TRP A 88 0.74 -8.18 4.04
C TRP A 88 0.34 -8.30 2.57
N ILE A 89 1.32 -8.26 1.64
CA ILE A 89 1.08 -8.48 0.21
C ILE A 89 0.42 -9.83 -0.04
N ASN A 90 0.93 -10.90 0.59
CA ASN A 90 0.34 -12.23 0.44
C ASN A 90 -1.13 -12.25 0.88
N GLY A 91 -1.47 -11.58 1.99
CA GLY A 91 -2.86 -11.46 2.44
C GLY A 91 -3.74 -10.67 1.46
N CYS A 92 -3.21 -9.64 0.79
CA CYS A 92 -3.94 -8.97 -0.29
C CYS A 92 -4.23 -9.93 -1.45
N LEU A 93 -3.24 -10.72 -1.86
CA LEU A 93 -3.38 -11.66 -2.98
C LEU A 93 -4.38 -12.79 -2.68
N GLU A 94 -4.50 -13.23 -1.41
CA GLU A 94 -5.49 -14.23 -0.98
C GLU A 94 -6.94 -13.79 -1.23
N ILE A 95 -7.20 -12.48 -1.23
CA ILE A 95 -8.52 -11.90 -1.56
C ILE A 95 -8.56 -11.24 -2.95
N ALA A 96 -7.63 -11.63 -3.83
CA ALA A 96 -7.53 -11.13 -5.21
C ALA A 96 -7.31 -9.60 -5.33
N ILE A 97 -6.63 -9.00 -4.35
CA ILE A 97 -6.18 -7.61 -4.39
C ILE A 97 -4.67 -7.60 -4.67
N ASP A 98 -4.24 -6.89 -5.72
CA ASP A 98 -2.83 -6.69 -6.01
C ASP A 98 -2.42 -5.21 -5.80
N PRO A 99 -1.61 -4.91 -4.76
CA PRO A 99 -1.15 -3.55 -4.49
C PRO A 99 0.03 -3.08 -5.37
N PHE A 100 0.67 -3.93 -6.19
CA PHE A 100 1.92 -3.60 -6.91
C PHE A 100 1.91 -3.82 -8.43
#